data_AF-A0A0Q6JMK8-F1
#
_entry.id   AF-A0A0Q6JMK8-F1
#
_cell.length_a   1.000
_cell.length_b   1.000
_cell.length_c   1.000
_cell.angle_alpha   90.00
_cell.angle_beta   90.00
_cell.angle_gamma   90.00
#
_symmetry.space_group_name_H-M   'P 1'
#
loop_
_entity.id
_entity.type
_entity.pdbx_description
1 polymer ?
#
loop_
_entity_poly.entity_id
_entity_poly.type
_entity_poly.pdbx_seq_one_letter_code
_entity_poly.pdbx_strand_id
1 'polypeptide(L)'
;MATLDHGDPGDAPSMPTPTAPVTHPRRPSAAEEARTVAASTNTATLASLSADGHPWASYVTYGLLGGNPVLFVSHMAEHGRNLAADPRVSLSVVAPGENSDPLASGRITLAGTVLRPSGSDVEAAREAHLAAVPAARYYIDYSDFTVWILSVDRVRWVGGYGRMDSATVADYAAAVPDPVRPVSGPAVEHLNADHADALTAMTAAFGGFPDATSAVCTGADRYGLDITVTTPRGVSYTRVGYTSPLASLDDLRAATIELTRNARRP
;
A
#
# COMPACT_ATOMS: atom_id res chain seq x y z
N MET A 1 -16.29 -10.31 -10.30
CA MET A 1 -17.13 -9.13 -10.60
C MET A 1 -16.45 -8.37 -11.73
N ALA A 2 -17.18 -8.02 -12.79
CA ALA A 2 -16.63 -7.19 -13.85
C ALA A 2 -16.20 -5.84 -13.24
N THR A 3 -14.94 -5.47 -13.43
CA THR A 3 -14.44 -4.12 -13.13
C THR A 3 -15.31 -3.12 -13.88
N LEU A 4 -16.09 -2.34 -13.15
CA LEU A 4 -16.79 -1.18 -13.71
C LEU A 4 -15.73 -0.18 -14.14
N ASP A 5 -15.48 -0.14 -15.44
CA ASP A 5 -14.70 0.87 -16.12
C ASP A 5 -15.53 2.17 -16.18
N HIS A 6 -14.91 3.33 -15.91
CA HIS A 6 -15.60 4.62 -15.92
C HIS A 6 -16.01 5.09 -17.32
N GLY A 7 -15.67 4.30 -18.35
CA GLY A 7 -15.79 4.70 -19.75
C GLY A 7 -14.64 5.62 -20.13
N ASP A 8 -14.17 5.47 -21.37
CA ASP A 8 -13.20 6.37 -21.98
C ASP A 8 -13.87 7.74 -22.22
N PRO A 9 -13.37 8.86 -21.64
CA PRO A 9 -13.93 10.18 -21.86
C PRO A 9 -13.77 10.68 -23.31
N GLY A 10 -13.20 9.89 -24.24
CA GLY A 10 -13.23 10.11 -25.68
C GLY A 10 -12.17 11.10 -26.20
N ASP A 11 -11.70 12.00 -25.33
CA ASP A 11 -10.66 13.00 -25.62
C ASP A 11 -9.31 12.69 -24.95
N ALA A 12 -9.20 11.57 -24.21
CA ALA A 12 -7.91 11.15 -23.66
C ALA A 12 -7.01 10.65 -24.81
N PRO A 13 -5.75 11.11 -24.93
CA PRO A 13 -4.84 10.55 -25.91
C PRO A 13 -4.75 9.04 -25.70
N SER A 14 -5.03 8.26 -26.74
CA SER A 14 -4.97 6.80 -26.66
C SER A 14 -3.57 6.38 -26.23
N MET A 15 -3.42 5.82 -25.03
CA MET A 15 -2.12 5.36 -24.56
C MET A 15 -1.62 4.22 -25.45
N PRO A 16 -0.39 4.27 -25.96
CA PRO A 16 0.16 3.19 -26.77
C PRO A 16 0.16 1.87 -26.00
N THR A 17 -0.38 0.82 -26.60
CA THR A 17 -0.35 -0.53 -26.02
C THR A 17 1.03 -1.19 -26.20
N PRO A 18 1.41 -2.13 -25.32
CA PRO A 18 2.59 -2.98 -25.53
C PRO A 18 2.50 -3.73 -26.86
N THR A 19 3.61 -3.86 -27.56
CA THR A 19 3.73 -4.62 -28.82
C THR A 19 4.49 -5.94 -28.66
N ALA A 20 5.04 -6.18 -27.47
CA ALA A 20 5.64 -7.43 -27.04
C ALA A 20 5.11 -7.84 -25.65
N PRO A 21 5.25 -9.12 -25.25
CA PRO A 21 4.87 -9.58 -23.92
C PRO A 21 5.66 -8.86 -22.81
N VAL A 22 4.97 -8.48 -21.73
CA VAL A 22 5.63 -8.02 -20.51
C VAL A 22 6.18 -9.21 -19.75
N THR A 23 7.48 -9.18 -19.46
CA THR A 23 8.17 -10.25 -18.73
C THR A 23 7.95 -10.08 -17.22
N HIS A 24 7.62 -11.19 -16.53
CA HIS A 24 7.29 -11.21 -15.10
C HIS A 24 6.27 -10.11 -14.69
N PRO A 25 5.04 -10.09 -15.24
CA PRO A 25 4.08 -9.00 -15.03
C PRO A 25 3.45 -8.97 -13.63
N ARG A 26 3.96 -9.75 -12.68
CA ARG A 26 3.39 -9.87 -11.32
C ARG A 26 3.42 -8.51 -10.64
N ARG A 27 2.31 -8.19 -9.99
CA ARG A 27 2.12 -6.98 -9.17
C ARG A 27 1.68 -7.39 -7.77
N PRO A 28 1.85 -6.51 -6.77
CA PRO A 28 1.20 -6.68 -5.48
C PRO A 28 -0.32 -6.82 -5.68
N SER A 29 -0.88 -7.84 -5.03
CA SER A 29 -2.33 -8.04 -4.92
C SER A 29 -2.98 -6.94 -4.09
N ALA A 30 -4.29 -6.76 -4.18
CA ALA A 30 -5.02 -5.80 -3.35
C ALA A 30 -4.80 -6.01 -1.84
N ALA A 31 -4.59 -7.27 -1.42
CA ALA A 31 -4.27 -7.63 -0.05
C ALA A 31 -2.86 -7.14 0.36
N GLU A 32 -1.84 -7.41 -0.46
CA GLU A 32 -0.48 -6.92 -0.23
C GLU A 32 -0.42 -5.39 -0.25
N GLU A 33 -1.13 -4.76 -1.19
CA GLU A 33 -1.24 -3.31 -1.24
C GLU A 33 -1.88 -2.75 0.03
N ALA A 34 -2.95 -3.38 0.51
CA ALA A 34 -3.59 -2.95 1.74
C ALA A 34 -2.71 -3.15 2.99
N ARG A 35 -1.98 -4.26 3.06
CA ARG A 35 -1.01 -4.51 4.14
C ARG A 35 0.14 -3.51 4.11
N THR A 36 0.59 -3.13 2.92
CA THR A 36 1.63 -2.12 2.72
C THR A 36 1.17 -0.74 3.16
N VAL A 37 -0.02 -0.30 2.72
CA VAL A 37 -0.58 0.99 3.15
C VAL A 37 -0.79 1.01 4.67
N ALA A 38 -1.36 -0.03 5.26
CA ALA A 38 -1.56 -0.11 6.70
C ALA A 38 -0.25 0.01 7.49
N ALA A 39 0.84 -0.59 6.99
CA ALA A 39 2.15 -0.55 7.65
C ALA A 39 2.96 0.74 7.40
N SER A 40 2.56 1.56 6.41
CA SER A 40 3.30 2.76 6.00
C SER A 40 3.13 3.96 6.96
N THR A 41 2.18 3.90 7.87
CA THR A 41 1.86 4.97 8.82
C THR A 41 1.30 4.37 10.12
N ASN A 42 1.17 5.19 11.14
CA ASN A 42 0.57 4.87 12.43
C ASN A 42 -0.65 5.76 12.74
N THR A 43 -1.20 6.46 11.74
CA THR A 43 -2.32 7.39 11.89
C THR A 43 -3.44 7.07 10.91
N ALA A 44 -4.68 7.28 11.35
CA ALA A 44 -5.86 6.96 10.57
C ALA A 44 -7.07 7.82 10.98
N THR A 45 -8.13 7.75 10.17
CA THR A 45 -9.46 8.20 10.56
C THR A 45 -10.35 6.99 10.86
N LEU A 46 -10.77 6.87 12.12
CA LEU A 46 -11.72 5.86 12.59
C LEU A 46 -13.15 6.38 12.38
N ALA A 47 -13.98 5.60 11.71
CA ALA A 47 -15.42 5.77 11.69
C ALA A 47 -16.06 4.78 12.69
N SER A 48 -16.84 5.32 13.61
CA SER A 48 -17.60 4.61 14.64
C SER A 48 -19.06 5.09 14.65
N LEU A 49 -19.94 4.45 15.43
CA LEU A 49 -21.33 4.87 15.57
C LEU A 49 -21.53 5.61 16.90
N SER A 50 -21.99 6.86 16.83
CA SER A 50 -22.46 7.60 18.00
C SER A 50 -23.69 6.92 18.61
N ALA A 51 -23.99 7.24 19.87
CA ALA A 51 -25.09 6.61 20.62
C ALA A 51 -26.48 6.75 19.95
N ASP A 52 -26.67 7.76 19.11
CA ASP A 52 -27.87 8.02 18.32
C ASP A 52 -27.84 7.37 16.91
N GLY A 53 -26.77 6.63 16.59
CA GLY A 53 -26.58 5.92 15.33
C GLY A 53 -25.90 6.74 14.23
N HIS A 54 -25.51 8.00 14.47
CA HIS A 54 -24.78 8.78 13.46
C HIS A 54 -23.33 8.28 13.29
N PRO A 55 -22.78 8.31 12.06
CA PRO A 55 -21.37 8.00 11.85
C PRO A 55 -20.49 9.12 12.44
N TRP A 56 -19.50 8.73 13.23
CA TRP A 56 -18.56 9.63 13.88
C TRP A 56 -17.13 9.35 13.42
N ALA A 57 -16.48 10.37 12.86
CA ALA A 57 -15.09 10.30 12.42
C ALA A 57 -14.15 10.83 13.50
N SER A 58 -13.08 10.09 13.81
CA SER A 58 -12.06 10.51 14.78
C SER A 58 -10.67 10.23 14.25
N TYR A 59 -9.76 11.18 14.44
CA TYR A 59 -8.33 10.93 14.29
C TYR A 59 -7.89 9.93 15.36
N VAL A 60 -7.16 8.89 14.96
CA VAL A 60 -6.61 7.88 15.86
C VAL A 60 -5.18 7.54 15.46
N THR A 61 -4.41 7.06 16.43
CA THR A 61 -3.15 6.37 16.20
C THR A 61 -3.35 4.87 16.36
N TYR A 62 -2.52 4.07 15.68
CA TYR A 62 -2.61 2.62 15.75
C TYR A 62 -1.25 1.94 15.59
N GLY A 63 -1.13 0.74 16.15
CA GLY A 63 -0.12 -0.26 15.80
C GLY A 63 -0.73 -1.41 15.02
N LEU A 64 0.06 -2.41 14.63
CA LEU A 64 -0.41 -3.57 13.87
C LEU A 64 -0.04 -4.88 14.55
N LEU A 65 -1.03 -5.75 14.77
CA LEU A 65 -0.82 -7.14 15.20
C LEU A 65 -1.29 -8.08 14.10
N GLY A 66 -0.36 -8.71 13.38
CA GLY A 66 -0.69 -9.61 12.26
C GLY A 66 -1.45 -8.93 11.11
N GLY A 67 -1.34 -7.60 10.98
CA GLY A 67 -2.11 -6.79 10.03
C GLY A 67 -3.38 -6.16 10.61
N ASN A 68 -3.86 -6.60 11.77
CA ASN A 68 -5.02 -5.99 12.40
C ASN A 68 -4.61 -4.70 13.15
N PRO A 69 -5.29 -3.56 12.92
CA PRO A 69 -5.04 -2.33 13.66
C PRO A 69 -5.31 -2.48 15.16
N VAL A 70 -4.36 -2.02 15.97
CA VAL A 70 -4.43 -1.97 17.42
C VAL A 70 -4.55 -0.53 17.88
N LEU A 71 -5.72 -0.20 18.44
CA LEU A 71 -6.06 1.12 18.94
C LEU A 71 -5.88 1.16 20.47
N PHE A 72 -5.47 2.31 21.00
CA PHE A 72 -5.44 2.57 22.43
C PHE A 72 -6.28 3.82 22.74
N VAL A 73 -7.42 3.63 23.38
CA VAL A 73 -8.51 4.62 23.37
C VAL A 73 -9.02 4.91 24.77
N SER A 74 -9.12 6.18 25.14
CA SER A 74 -9.75 6.61 26.40
C SER A 74 -11.24 6.34 26.38
N HIS A 75 -11.80 5.83 27.48
CA HIS A 75 -13.24 5.59 27.65
C HIS A 75 -14.02 6.92 27.74
N MET A 76 -13.32 8.03 28.00
CA MET A 76 -13.93 9.36 28.03
C MET A 76 -14.12 9.94 26.62
N ALA A 77 -13.29 9.51 25.66
CA ALA A 77 -13.39 9.97 24.27
C ALA A 77 -14.70 9.50 23.63
N GLU A 78 -15.26 10.32 22.73
CA GLU A 78 -16.50 9.98 21.99
C GLU A 78 -16.36 8.63 21.30
N HIS A 79 -15.29 8.44 20.51
CA HIS A 79 -15.05 7.16 19.86
C HIS A 79 -14.82 6.01 20.87
N GLY A 80 -14.24 6.25 22.04
CA GLY A 80 -14.11 5.23 23.09
C GLY A 80 -15.46 4.73 23.63
N ARG A 81 -16.40 5.66 23.86
CA ARG A 81 -17.78 5.33 24.23
C ARG A 81 -18.50 4.60 23.09
N ASN A 82 -18.29 5.05 21.85
CA ASN A 82 -18.87 4.42 20.66
C ASN A 82 -18.43 2.97 20.53
N LEU A 83 -17.12 2.69 20.60
CA LEU A 83 -16.56 1.33 20.50
C LEU A 83 -17.12 0.37 21.57
N ALA A 84 -17.34 0.88 22.78
CA ALA A 84 -17.89 0.08 23.87
C ALA A 84 -19.39 -0.24 23.69
N ALA A 85 -20.14 0.66 23.05
CA ALA A 85 -21.57 0.48 22.78
C ALA A 85 -21.85 -0.33 21.51
N ASP A 86 -21.08 -0.07 20.45
CA ASP A 86 -21.18 -0.76 19.17
C ASP A 86 -19.78 -1.01 18.58
N PRO A 87 -19.35 -2.28 18.46
CA PRO A 87 -17.99 -2.59 18.04
C PRO A 87 -17.77 -2.44 16.53
N ARG A 88 -18.81 -2.14 15.73
CA ARG A 88 -18.69 -2.04 14.27
C ARG A 88 -17.98 -0.75 13.88
N VAL A 89 -16.88 -0.88 13.14
CA VAL A 89 -16.07 0.26 12.73
C VAL A 89 -15.50 0.11 11.33
N SER A 90 -15.00 1.21 10.79
CA SER A 90 -14.02 1.17 9.71
C SER A 90 -12.89 2.16 9.95
N LEU A 91 -11.70 1.79 9.48
CA LEU A 91 -10.49 2.60 9.57
C LEU A 91 -10.05 3.02 8.17
N SER A 92 -10.01 4.33 7.91
CA SER A 92 -9.47 4.90 6.68
C SER A 92 -8.01 5.28 6.90
N VAL A 93 -7.13 4.73 6.05
CA VAL A 93 -5.67 4.96 6.11
C VAL A 93 -5.20 5.44 4.75
N VAL A 94 -4.39 6.50 4.75
CA VAL A 94 -3.75 7.06 3.56
C VAL A 94 -2.24 6.87 3.71
N ALA A 95 -1.62 6.29 2.70
CA ALA A 95 -0.18 6.14 2.62
C ALA A 95 0.48 7.52 2.58
N PRO A 96 1.56 7.74 3.35
CA PRO A 96 2.36 8.95 3.22
C PRO A 96 2.94 9.06 1.81
N GLY A 97 3.06 10.28 1.30
CA GLY A 97 3.68 10.54 0.02
C GLY A 97 3.90 12.03 -0.20
N GLU A 98 4.87 12.35 -1.06
CA GLU A 98 5.22 13.73 -1.43
C GLU A 98 4.41 14.25 -2.63
N ASN A 99 3.48 13.44 -3.15
CA ASN A 99 2.67 13.84 -4.29
C ASN A 99 1.73 14.98 -3.90
N SER A 100 1.80 16.09 -4.63
CA SER A 100 0.93 17.25 -4.43
C SER A 100 -0.52 16.98 -4.82
N ASP A 101 -0.78 15.93 -5.62
CA ASP A 101 -2.13 15.47 -5.94
C ASP A 101 -2.63 14.44 -4.90
N PRO A 102 -3.60 14.80 -4.05
CA PRO A 102 -4.12 13.88 -3.03
C PRO A 102 -4.86 12.67 -3.62
N LEU A 103 -5.38 12.74 -4.85
CA LEU A 103 -6.08 11.62 -5.50
C LEU A 103 -5.12 10.52 -5.96
N ALA A 104 -3.83 10.82 -6.10
CA ALA A 104 -2.81 9.83 -6.42
C ALA A 104 -2.46 8.93 -5.21
N SER A 105 -2.62 9.42 -3.97
CA SER A 105 -2.05 8.82 -2.76
C SER A 105 -2.70 7.53 -2.27
N GLY A 106 -1.98 6.39 -2.32
CA GLY A 106 -2.37 5.06 -1.81
C GLY A 106 -3.32 5.11 -0.60
N ARG A 107 -4.47 4.42 -0.63
CA ARG A 107 -5.41 4.46 0.51
C ARG A 107 -6.21 3.18 0.66
N ILE A 108 -6.63 2.92 1.89
CA ILE A 108 -7.45 1.77 2.23
C ILE A 108 -8.59 2.13 3.19
N THR A 109 -9.61 1.30 3.17
CA THR A 109 -10.58 1.17 4.25
C THR A 109 -10.54 -0.27 4.77
N LEU A 110 -10.24 -0.42 6.05
CA LEU A 110 -10.34 -1.69 6.78
C LEU A 110 -11.61 -1.64 7.62
N ALA A 111 -12.58 -2.50 7.35
CA ALA A 111 -13.86 -2.50 8.06
C ALA A 111 -14.09 -3.84 8.77
N GLY A 112 -14.68 -3.80 9.96
CA GLY A 112 -15.00 -4.98 10.74
C GLY A 112 -15.45 -4.61 12.15
N THR A 113 -15.07 -5.42 13.14
CA THR A 113 -15.42 -5.20 14.54
C THR A 113 -14.20 -5.09 15.43
N VAL A 114 -14.24 -4.16 16.39
CA VAL A 114 -13.23 -4.11 17.45
C VAL A 114 -13.52 -5.13 18.54
N LEU A 115 -12.45 -5.73 19.07
CA LEU A 115 -12.49 -6.67 20.18
C LEU A 115 -11.46 -6.25 21.21
N ARG A 116 -11.75 -6.49 22.49
CA ARG A 116 -10.72 -6.40 23.52
C ARG A 116 -9.81 -7.63 23.40
N PRO A 117 -8.48 -7.46 23.42
CA PRO A 117 -7.57 -8.59 23.35
C PRO A 117 -7.77 -9.51 24.57
N SER A 118 -7.46 -10.79 24.39
CA SER A 118 -7.54 -11.80 25.46
C SER A 118 -6.38 -12.78 25.35
N GLY A 119 -6.05 -13.46 26.45
CA GLY A 119 -4.96 -14.44 26.47
C GLY A 119 -3.61 -13.84 26.05
N SER A 120 -2.91 -14.51 25.13
CA SER A 120 -1.61 -14.08 24.60
C SER A 120 -1.65 -12.75 23.84
N ASP A 121 -2.82 -12.35 23.33
CA ASP A 121 -2.93 -11.16 22.49
C ASP A 121 -2.89 -9.87 23.29
N VAL A 122 -3.10 -9.92 24.62
CA VAL A 122 -3.11 -8.72 25.48
C VAL A 122 -1.76 -8.02 25.41
N GLU A 123 -0.68 -8.76 25.69
CA GLU A 123 0.67 -8.21 25.67
C GLU A 123 1.13 -7.90 24.24
N ALA A 124 0.85 -8.80 23.30
CA ALA A 124 1.24 -8.60 21.90
C ALA A 124 0.60 -7.35 21.28
N ALA A 125 -0.67 -7.07 21.58
CA ALA A 125 -1.36 -5.86 21.12
C ALA A 125 -0.78 -4.61 21.78
N ARG A 126 -0.53 -4.65 23.09
CA ARG A 126 0.09 -3.54 23.82
C ARG A 126 1.44 -3.16 23.21
N GLU A 127 2.31 -4.15 23.00
CA GLU A 127 3.64 -3.94 22.40
C GLU A 127 3.55 -3.48 20.95
N ALA A 128 2.62 -4.01 20.15
CA ALA A 128 2.38 -3.55 18.79
C ALA A 128 1.99 -2.06 18.73
N HIS A 129 1.13 -1.59 19.65
CA HIS A 129 0.76 -0.18 19.72
C HIS A 129 1.94 0.69 20.18
N LEU A 130 2.69 0.27 21.20
CA LEU A 130 3.84 1.02 21.71
C LEU A 130 4.97 1.14 20.68
N ALA A 131 5.23 0.07 19.92
CA ALA A 131 6.23 0.08 18.85
C ALA A 131 5.88 1.11 17.76
N ALA A 132 4.60 1.24 17.42
CA ALA A 132 4.14 2.20 16.42
C ALA A 132 3.97 3.62 16.98
N VAL A 133 3.63 3.77 18.26
CA VAL A 133 3.33 5.05 18.92
C VAL A 133 4.16 5.17 20.21
N PRO A 134 5.47 5.50 20.13
CA PRO A 134 6.35 5.51 21.30
C PRO A 134 5.90 6.47 22.42
N ALA A 135 5.21 7.56 22.06
CA ALA A 135 4.62 8.49 23.02
C ALA A 135 3.54 7.85 23.92
N ALA A 136 2.93 6.73 23.49
CA ALA A 136 1.94 6.02 24.29
C ALA A 136 2.48 5.48 25.61
N ARG A 137 3.79 5.29 25.75
CA ARG A 137 4.43 4.89 27.02
C ARG A 137 4.05 5.75 28.23
N TYR A 138 3.64 7.01 28.00
CA TYR A 138 3.28 7.94 29.07
C TYR A 138 1.84 7.77 29.57
N TYR A 139 0.97 7.11 28.81
CA TYR A 139 -0.46 6.96 29.14
C TYR A 139 -0.97 5.52 28.99
N ILE A 140 -0.15 4.58 28.51
CA ILE A 140 -0.53 3.18 28.25
C ILE A 140 -0.99 2.43 29.52
N ASP A 141 -0.53 2.85 30.70
CA ASP A 141 -0.87 2.22 31.98
C ASP A 141 -2.03 2.94 32.71
N TYR A 142 -2.65 3.93 32.07
CA TYR A 142 -3.81 4.61 32.65
C TYR A 142 -5.05 3.73 32.55
N SER A 143 -5.78 3.60 33.67
CA SER A 143 -6.94 2.72 33.77
C SER A 143 -8.16 3.18 32.94
N ASP A 144 -8.18 4.44 32.51
CA ASP A 144 -9.26 5.00 31.70
C ASP A 144 -9.08 4.75 30.20
N PHE A 145 -8.07 3.98 29.78
CA PHE A 145 -7.88 3.59 28.38
C PHE A 145 -8.13 2.09 28.15
N THR A 146 -8.50 1.73 26.93
CA THR A 146 -8.67 0.33 26.48
C THR A 146 -7.83 0.08 25.23
N VAL A 147 -7.15 -1.06 25.21
CA VAL A 147 -6.59 -1.65 23.98
C VAL A 147 -7.71 -2.34 23.20
N TRP A 148 -7.86 -1.99 21.93
CA TRP A 148 -8.79 -2.61 20.99
C TRP A 148 -8.05 -3.16 19.79
N ILE A 149 -8.39 -4.37 19.35
CA ILE A 149 -7.94 -4.93 18.06
C ILE A 149 -9.11 -4.86 17.09
N LEU A 150 -8.91 -4.23 15.93
CA LEU A 150 -9.85 -4.31 14.82
C LEU A 150 -9.69 -5.65 14.10
N SER A 151 -10.65 -6.57 14.27
CA SER A 151 -10.78 -7.75 13.43
C SER A 151 -11.29 -7.32 12.05
N VAL A 152 -10.44 -7.43 11.03
CA VAL A 152 -10.75 -6.96 9.66
C VAL A 152 -11.62 -7.98 8.92
N ASP A 153 -12.83 -7.56 8.54
CA ASP A 153 -13.80 -8.40 7.80
C ASP A 153 -13.90 -8.01 6.32
N ARG A 154 -13.57 -6.76 5.98
CA ARG A 154 -13.61 -6.24 4.62
C ARG A 154 -12.46 -5.27 4.39
N VAL A 155 -11.85 -5.40 3.21
CA VAL A 155 -10.77 -4.53 2.77
C VAL A 155 -11.17 -3.87 1.46
N ARG A 156 -11.07 -2.54 1.42
CA ARG A 156 -11.14 -1.77 0.18
C ARG A 156 -9.82 -1.06 -0.02
N TRP A 157 -9.22 -1.24 -1.18
CA TRP A 157 -7.99 -0.56 -1.56
C TRP A 157 -8.21 0.31 -2.80
N VAL A 158 -7.60 1.48 -2.79
CA VAL A 158 -7.47 2.38 -3.94
C VAL A 158 -5.98 2.70 -4.09
N GLY A 159 -5.41 2.40 -5.24
CA GLY A 159 -3.97 2.52 -5.54
C GLY A 159 -3.56 3.87 -6.11
N GLY A 160 -4.52 4.63 -6.62
CA GLY A 160 -4.36 6.00 -7.14
C GLY A 160 -5.43 6.19 -8.18
N TYR A 161 -5.06 6.84 -9.27
CA TYR A 161 -5.83 6.73 -10.50
C TYR A 161 -5.78 5.30 -11.06
N GLY A 162 -6.90 4.85 -11.61
CA GLY A 162 -6.98 3.67 -12.48
C GLY A 162 -6.85 2.29 -11.80
N ARG A 163 -6.62 2.20 -10.48
CA ARG A 163 -6.55 0.91 -9.76
C ARG A 163 -7.29 0.97 -8.43
N MET A 164 -8.30 0.14 -8.29
CA MET A 164 -9.02 -0.10 -7.03
C MET A 164 -9.54 -1.53 -7.01
N ASP A 165 -9.51 -2.15 -5.85
CA ASP A 165 -10.03 -3.50 -5.67
C ASP A 165 -10.37 -3.78 -4.20
N SER A 166 -10.98 -4.92 -3.95
CA SER A 166 -11.22 -5.44 -2.60
C SER A 166 -10.43 -6.71 -2.36
N ALA A 167 -10.02 -6.93 -1.11
CA ALA A 167 -9.36 -8.16 -0.70
C ALA A 167 -10.29 -8.95 0.23
N THR A 168 -10.21 -10.28 0.17
CA THR A 168 -10.85 -11.14 1.15
C THR A 168 -10.10 -11.09 2.48
N VAL A 169 -10.77 -11.46 3.57
CA VAL A 169 -10.13 -11.57 4.90
C VAL A 169 -8.96 -12.55 4.88
N ALA A 170 -9.13 -13.69 4.20
CA ALA A 170 -8.10 -14.71 4.09
C ALA A 170 -6.87 -14.19 3.34
N ASP A 171 -7.06 -13.50 2.22
CA ASP A 171 -5.96 -12.91 1.45
C ASP A 171 -5.26 -11.81 2.25
N TYR A 172 -6.01 -10.93 2.93
CA TYR A 172 -5.44 -9.87 3.76
C TYR A 172 -4.61 -10.43 4.91
N ALA A 173 -5.10 -11.48 5.58
CA ALA A 173 -4.38 -12.14 6.67
C ALA A 173 -3.10 -12.84 6.17
N ALA A 174 -3.17 -13.52 5.02
CA ALA A 174 -2.04 -14.24 4.43
C ALA A 174 -0.99 -13.32 3.77
N ALA A 175 -1.40 -12.13 3.32
CA ALA A 175 -0.50 -11.16 2.70
C ALA A 175 0.52 -10.60 3.69
N VAL A 176 1.63 -10.10 3.16
CA VAL A 176 2.64 -9.38 3.94
C VAL A 176 2.83 -7.99 3.33
N PRO A 177 3.14 -6.97 4.14
CA PRO A 177 3.52 -5.66 3.62
C PRO A 177 4.72 -5.78 2.67
N ASP A 178 4.74 -4.96 1.64
CA ASP A 178 5.86 -4.88 0.73
C ASP A 178 7.09 -4.27 1.45
N PRO A 179 8.24 -4.96 1.48
CA PRO A 179 9.43 -4.49 2.19
C PRO A 179 10.23 -3.44 1.41
N VAL A 180 9.88 -3.19 0.13
CA VAL A 180 10.61 -2.30 -0.77
C VAL A 180 9.86 -0.99 -0.94
N ARG A 181 8.57 -1.06 -1.27
CA ARG A 181 7.76 0.09 -1.71
C ARG A 181 7.76 1.29 -0.75
N PRO A 182 7.58 1.12 0.58
CA PRO A 182 7.55 2.27 1.49
C PRO A 182 8.87 3.03 1.58
N VAL A 183 10.00 2.41 1.21
CA VAL A 183 11.36 2.92 1.40
C VAL A 183 12.13 3.08 0.09
N SER A 184 11.51 2.83 -1.06
CA SER A 184 12.20 2.81 -2.35
C SER A 184 12.50 4.19 -2.94
N GLY A 185 11.96 5.29 -2.39
CA GLY A 185 12.07 6.64 -2.94
C GLY A 185 13.48 7.03 -3.36
N PRO A 186 14.48 7.00 -2.45
CA PRO A 186 15.87 7.33 -2.80
C PRO A 186 16.49 6.41 -3.86
N ALA A 187 16.10 5.13 -3.87
CA ALA A 187 16.60 4.19 -4.88
C ALA A 187 15.99 4.47 -6.27
N VAL A 188 14.71 4.85 -6.32
CA VAL A 188 14.03 5.26 -7.55
C VAL A 188 14.65 6.55 -8.11
N GLU A 189 14.93 7.54 -7.24
CA GLU A 189 15.64 8.76 -7.63
C GLU A 189 17.03 8.46 -8.22
N HIS A 190 17.80 7.61 -7.56
CA HIS A 190 19.12 7.20 -8.06
C HIS A 190 19.04 6.45 -9.40
N LEU A 191 18.08 5.53 -9.56
CA LEU A 191 17.85 4.84 -10.84
C LEU A 191 17.56 5.82 -11.98
N ASN A 192 16.73 6.83 -11.71
CA ASN A 192 16.36 7.83 -12.71
C ASN A 192 17.51 8.79 -13.03
N ALA A 193 18.32 9.18 -12.04
CA ALA A 193 19.43 10.11 -12.22
C ALA A 193 20.61 9.49 -12.97
N ASP A 194 20.98 8.25 -12.60
CA ASP A 194 22.26 7.68 -13.01
C ASP A 194 22.13 6.50 -13.99
N HIS A 195 20.92 5.95 -14.20
CA HIS A 195 20.71 4.70 -14.94
C HIS A 195 19.56 4.76 -15.95
N ALA A 196 19.27 5.95 -16.51
CA ALA A 196 18.20 6.14 -17.49
C ALA A 196 18.37 5.27 -18.77
N ASP A 197 19.61 5.03 -19.19
CA ASP A 197 19.94 4.14 -20.31
C ASP A 197 19.60 2.67 -19.99
N ALA A 198 19.90 2.22 -18.77
CA ALA A 198 19.57 0.90 -18.29
C ALA A 198 18.06 0.70 -18.16
N LEU A 199 17.33 1.68 -17.61
CA LEU A 199 15.86 1.66 -17.54
C LEU A 199 15.25 1.54 -18.94
N THR A 200 15.77 2.29 -19.91
CA THR A 200 15.28 2.24 -21.30
C THR A 200 15.55 0.86 -21.92
N ALA A 201 16.75 0.31 -21.75
CA ALA A 201 17.11 -1.02 -22.24
C ALA A 201 16.23 -2.13 -21.60
N MET A 202 16.03 -2.09 -20.28
CA MET A 202 15.13 -3.02 -19.58
C MET A 202 13.69 -2.93 -20.08
N THR A 203 13.21 -1.71 -20.30
CA THR A 203 11.84 -1.47 -20.76
C THR A 203 11.64 -1.99 -22.18
N ALA A 204 12.62 -1.81 -23.05
CA ALA A 204 12.62 -2.35 -24.40
C ALA A 204 12.63 -3.89 -24.40
N ALA A 205 13.46 -4.50 -23.56
CA ALA A 205 13.61 -5.95 -23.50
C ALA A 205 12.44 -6.67 -22.80
N PHE A 206 11.93 -6.08 -21.71
CA PHE A 206 11.05 -6.78 -20.76
C PHE A 206 9.72 -6.08 -20.52
N GLY A 207 9.63 -4.78 -20.79
CA GLY A 207 8.44 -3.97 -20.57
C GLY A 207 7.41 -4.03 -21.69
N GLY A 208 7.64 -4.81 -22.76
CA GLY A 208 6.71 -4.93 -23.89
C GLY A 208 6.72 -3.74 -24.87
N PHE A 209 7.68 -2.82 -24.73
CA PHE A 209 7.86 -1.64 -25.59
C PHE A 209 9.24 -1.64 -26.25
N PRO A 210 9.50 -2.55 -27.22
CA PRO A 210 10.79 -2.62 -27.91
C PRO A 210 11.18 -1.33 -28.64
N ASP A 211 10.21 -0.43 -28.88
CA ASP A 211 10.36 0.91 -29.45
C ASP A 211 10.56 2.02 -28.39
N ALA A 212 10.85 1.67 -27.13
CA ALA A 212 11.11 2.63 -26.07
C ALA A 212 12.31 3.54 -26.42
N THR A 213 12.08 4.86 -26.37
CA THR A 213 13.13 5.88 -26.55
C THR A 213 13.62 6.45 -25.24
N SER A 214 12.78 6.42 -24.20
CA SER A 214 13.16 6.71 -22.82
C SER A 214 12.25 6.01 -21.83
N ALA A 215 12.75 5.77 -20.62
CA ALA A 215 12.00 5.20 -19.51
C ALA A 215 12.34 5.90 -18.20
N VAL A 216 11.32 6.14 -17.39
CA VAL A 216 11.43 6.72 -16.03
C VAL A 216 10.78 5.76 -15.05
N CYS A 217 11.51 5.38 -14.01
CA CYS A 217 10.98 4.60 -12.90
C CYS A 217 10.10 5.49 -12.02
N THR A 218 8.85 5.10 -11.82
CA THR A 218 7.88 5.82 -10.98
C THR A 218 7.64 5.15 -9.64
N GLY A 219 8.13 3.92 -9.46
CA GLY A 219 8.03 3.19 -8.21
C GLY A 219 8.71 1.83 -8.30
N ALA A 220 9.08 1.30 -7.14
CA ALA A 220 9.55 -0.07 -7.00
C ALA A 220 8.74 -0.77 -5.92
N ASP A 221 8.39 -2.02 -6.16
CA ASP A 221 7.84 -2.94 -5.16
C ASP A 221 8.62 -4.24 -5.26
N ARG A 222 8.35 -5.21 -4.39
CA ARG A 222 9.13 -6.45 -4.33
C ARG A 222 9.12 -7.29 -5.60
N TYR A 223 8.21 -7.05 -6.54
CA TYR A 223 8.08 -7.82 -7.77
C TYR A 223 8.73 -7.14 -8.98
N GLY A 224 9.07 -5.85 -8.92
CA GLY A 224 9.55 -5.11 -10.08
C GLY A 224 9.38 -3.61 -10.00
N LEU A 225 9.75 -2.95 -11.09
CA LEU A 225 9.71 -1.50 -11.29
C LEU A 225 8.49 -1.09 -12.12
N ASP A 226 7.76 -0.07 -11.66
CA ASP A 226 6.77 0.62 -12.47
C ASP A 226 7.45 1.70 -13.31
N ILE A 227 7.15 1.72 -14.60
CA ILE A 227 7.86 2.53 -15.60
C ILE A 227 6.87 3.40 -16.37
N THR A 228 7.16 4.70 -16.48
CA THR A 228 6.62 5.54 -17.54
C THR A 228 7.55 5.42 -18.75
N VAL A 229 7.02 5.05 -19.90
CA VAL A 229 7.78 4.82 -21.13
C VAL A 229 7.39 5.83 -22.20
N THR A 230 8.39 6.42 -22.86
CA THR A 230 8.20 7.24 -24.05
C THR A 230 8.56 6.42 -25.28
N THR A 231 7.69 6.47 -26.29
CA THR A 231 7.89 5.83 -27.60
C THR A 231 7.56 6.83 -28.71
N PRO A 232 7.92 6.55 -29.99
CA PRO A 232 7.45 7.36 -31.12
C PRO A 232 5.93 7.42 -31.26
N ARG A 233 5.19 6.47 -30.66
CA ARG A 233 3.73 6.40 -30.65
C ARG A 233 3.09 7.24 -29.53
N GLY A 234 3.88 7.70 -28.56
CA GLY A 234 3.41 8.44 -27.39
C GLY A 234 3.95 7.91 -26.07
N VAL A 235 3.43 8.46 -24.97
CA VAL A 235 3.76 8.05 -23.58
C VAL A 235 2.79 6.98 -23.10
N SER A 236 3.32 5.93 -22.46
CA SER A 236 2.55 4.85 -21.86
C SER A 236 3.13 4.45 -20.50
N TYR A 237 2.48 3.49 -19.85
CA TYR A 237 2.92 2.93 -18.56
C TYR A 237 3.12 1.43 -18.69
N THR A 238 4.22 0.93 -18.14
CA THR A 238 4.53 -0.50 -18.13
C THR A 238 5.22 -0.91 -16.83
N ARG A 239 5.66 -2.16 -16.80
CA ARG A 239 6.37 -2.76 -15.68
C ARG A 239 7.55 -3.57 -16.17
N VAL A 240 8.64 -3.55 -15.40
CA VAL A 240 9.76 -4.47 -15.55
C VAL A 240 9.82 -5.33 -14.29
N GLY A 241 9.46 -6.60 -14.41
CA GLY A 241 9.46 -7.53 -13.28
C GLY A 241 10.83 -8.13 -12.99
N TYR A 242 11.16 -8.32 -11.72
CA TYR A 242 12.34 -9.09 -11.32
C TYR A 242 12.14 -10.58 -11.59
N THR A 243 13.24 -11.30 -11.76
CA THR A 243 13.22 -12.76 -11.92
C THR A 243 12.73 -13.49 -10.67
N SER A 244 12.88 -12.88 -9.50
CA SER A 244 12.39 -13.41 -8.23
C SER A 244 11.95 -12.27 -7.30
N PRO A 245 10.93 -12.48 -6.43
CA PRO A 245 10.50 -11.45 -5.50
C PRO A 245 11.61 -11.07 -4.50
N LEU A 246 11.76 -9.77 -4.24
CA LEU A 246 12.71 -9.26 -3.26
C LEU A 246 12.20 -9.52 -1.83
N ALA A 247 13.15 -9.74 -0.91
CA ALA A 247 12.87 -9.86 0.51
C ALA A 247 13.14 -8.55 1.26
N SER A 248 14.04 -7.71 0.75
CA SER A 248 14.32 -6.37 1.28
C SER A 248 14.73 -5.38 0.18
N LEU A 249 14.89 -4.11 0.56
CA LEU A 249 15.44 -3.08 -0.32
C LEU A 249 16.89 -3.38 -0.73
N ASP A 250 17.67 -4.09 0.09
CA ASP A 250 19.07 -4.40 -0.18
C ASP A 250 19.23 -5.30 -1.43
N ASP A 251 18.21 -6.13 -1.71
CA ASP A 251 18.18 -7.00 -2.89
C ASP A 251 17.97 -6.22 -4.20
N LEU A 252 17.42 -5.00 -4.13
CA LEU A 252 17.01 -4.21 -5.29
C LEU A 252 18.16 -3.97 -6.27
N ARG A 253 19.34 -3.64 -5.74
CA ARG A 253 20.53 -3.36 -6.56
C ARG A 253 20.97 -4.59 -7.35
N ALA A 254 20.98 -5.77 -6.72
CA ALA A 254 21.37 -6.99 -7.40
C ALA A 254 20.38 -7.34 -8.52
N ALA A 255 19.08 -7.21 -8.24
CA ALA A 255 18.01 -7.49 -9.18
C ALA A 255 18.03 -6.53 -10.40
N THR A 256 18.28 -5.23 -10.20
CA THR A 256 18.37 -4.27 -11.31
C THR A 256 19.64 -4.47 -12.15
N ILE A 257 20.75 -4.87 -11.54
CA ILE A 257 21.97 -5.26 -12.28
C ILE A 257 21.72 -6.50 -13.14
N GLU A 258 21.04 -7.51 -12.61
CA GLU A 258 20.66 -8.71 -13.35
C GLU A 258 19.79 -8.36 -14.57
N LEU A 259 18.73 -7.56 -14.35
CA LEU A 259 17.87 -7.08 -15.43
C LEU A 259 18.67 -6.32 -16.49
N THR A 260 19.58 -5.43 -16.10
CA THR A 260 20.41 -4.66 -17.04
C THR A 260 21.27 -5.58 -17.90
N ARG A 261 21.93 -6.56 -17.27
CA ARG A 261 22.78 -7.52 -17.98
C ARG A 261 21.98 -8.35 -18.96
N ASN A 262 20.80 -8.83 -18.56
CA ASN A 262 19.94 -9.64 -19.42
C ASN A 262 19.35 -8.82 -20.58
N ALA A 263 18.99 -7.56 -20.35
CA ALA A 263 18.48 -6.66 -21.40
C ALA A 263 19.53 -6.32 -22.47
N ARG A 264 20.82 -6.39 -22.13
CA ARG A 264 21.95 -6.10 -23.03
C ARG A 264 22.52 -7.35 -23.70
N ARG A 265 21.95 -8.53 -23.46
CA ARG A 265 22.39 -9.75 -24.18
C ARG A 265 21.90 -9.68 -25.63
N PRO A 266 22.76 -10.01 -26.60
CA PRO A 266 22.40 -10.05 -28.02
C PRO A 266 21.39 -11.15 -28.34
#